data_AF-A0AA40THH9-F1
#
_entry.id   AF-A0AA40THH9-F1
#
_cell.length_a   1.000
_cell.length_b   1.000
_cell.length_c   1.000
_cell.angle_alpha   90.00
_cell.angle_beta   90.00
_cell.angle_gamma   90.00
#
_symmetry.space_group_name_H-M   'P 1'
#
loop_
_entity.id
_entity.type
_entity.pdbx_description
1 polymer ?
#
loop_
_entity_poly.entity_id
_entity_poly.type
_entity_poly.pdbx_seq_one_letter_code
_entity_poly.pdbx_strand_id
1 'polypeptide(L)'
;MVGAVVGVQPFGGEGLSGTGPKAGGPLYLYRLLANRPENALGTTLARQDADYPVDAQLKAALVQPLEALSEWATDRPALRALCQQFGELAQAGTQRLLPGPTGERNTWTLLPRERVLCIADDEQDALVQVAAVTSVGSLILWPDDTFHRDLVKRLPAAVSGRIQFAKADNIATQPFDAVIFHGDSDQLRALCEAV
;
A
#
# COMPACT_ATOMS: atom_id res chain seq x y z
N MET A 1 18.67 10.08 -19.86
CA MET A 1 18.71 10.35 -18.41
C MET A 1 19.74 9.39 -17.82
N VAL A 2 20.86 9.88 -17.26
CA VAL A 2 21.96 9.08 -16.67
C VAL A 2 22.51 9.77 -15.42
N GLY A 3 23.09 9.02 -14.47
CA GLY A 3 23.85 9.58 -13.34
C GLY A 3 23.06 9.84 -12.05
N ALA A 4 22.17 8.93 -11.62
CA ALA A 4 21.50 9.06 -10.32
C ALA A 4 22.52 9.04 -9.17
N VAL A 5 22.44 10.04 -8.28
CA VAL A 5 23.32 10.17 -7.12
C VAL A 5 22.62 9.56 -5.90
N VAL A 6 23.32 8.67 -5.20
CA VAL A 6 22.81 8.01 -3.99
C VAL A 6 22.44 9.06 -2.94
N GLY A 7 21.25 8.93 -2.36
CA GLY A 7 20.72 9.88 -1.35
C GLY A 7 20.10 11.15 -1.91
N VAL A 8 20.30 11.46 -3.20
CA VAL A 8 19.69 12.61 -3.88
C VAL A 8 18.62 12.17 -4.89
N GLN A 9 18.86 11.08 -5.62
CA GLN A 9 17.87 10.47 -6.52
C GLN A 9 17.83 8.94 -6.31
N PRO A 10 17.01 8.44 -5.36
CA PRO A 10 16.79 7.00 -5.23
C PRO A 10 16.41 6.36 -6.57
N PHE A 11 17.12 5.29 -6.94
CA PHE A 11 17.05 4.72 -8.29
C PHE A 11 16.33 3.37 -8.31
N GLY A 12 15.50 3.15 -9.32
CA GLY A 12 14.71 1.93 -9.50
C GLY A 12 13.42 2.23 -10.26
N GLY A 13 12.98 1.31 -11.10
CA GLY A 13 11.75 1.44 -11.89
C GLY A 13 10.55 0.76 -11.25
N GLU A 14 9.51 0.59 -12.05
CA GLU A 14 8.30 -0.17 -11.74
C GLU A 14 7.92 -1.11 -12.90
N GLY A 15 6.93 -1.98 -12.68
CA GLY A 15 6.53 -3.00 -13.66
C GLY A 15 7.71 -3.88 -14.07
N LEU A 16 7.93 -4.01 -15.38
CA LEU A 16 9.01 -4.83 -15.96
C LEU A 16 10.43 -4.32 -15.61
N SER A 17 10.56 -3.10 -15.09
CA SER A 17 11.86 -2.52 -14.72
C SER A 17 12.29 -2.85 -13.28
N GLY A 18 11.42 -3.47 -12.48
CA GLY A 18 11.75 -3.95 -11.13
C GLY A 18 10.63 -3.80 -10.11
N THR A 19 10.74 -4.58 -9.04
CA THR A 19 9.77 -4.62 -7.93
C THR A 19 10.00 -3.51 -6.89
N GLY A 20 11.22 -2.97 -6.84
CA GLY A 20 11.67 -2.09 -5.77
C GLY A 20 11.94 -2.84 -4.46
N PRO A 21 12.16 -2.12 -3.34
CA PRO A 21 12.27 -0.65 -3.22
C PRO A 21 13.49 -0.06 -3.96
N LYS A 22 13.46 1.25 -4.21
CA LYS A 22 14.55 1.98 -4.90
C LYS A 22 15.88 1.87 -4.13
N ALA A 23 16.95 1.53 -4.83
CA ALA A 23 18.30 1.53 -4.29
C ALA A 23 18.73 2.96 -3.92
N GLY A 24 19.45 3.11 -2.81
CA GLY A 24 19.84 4.42 -2.28
C GLY A 24 18.68 5.24 -1.69
N GLY A 25 17.48 4.65 -1.56
CA GLY A 25 16.32 5.26 -0.92
C GLY A 25 16.09 4.76 0.52
N PRO A 26 15.23 5.45 1.29
CA PRO A 26 15.02 5.18 2.72
C PRO A 26 14.33 3.84 3.01
N LEU A 27 13.77 3.18 2.00
CA LEU A 27 13.05 1.91 2.14
C LEU A 27 13.94 0.67 1.93
N TYR A 28 15.11 0.83 1.33
CA TYR A 28 15.87 -0.31 0.78
C TYR A 28 16.30 -1.31 1.85
N LEU A 29 16.89 -0.82 2.93
CA LEU A 29 17.42 -1.67 4.00
C LEU A 29 16.33 -2.44 4.74
N TYR A 30 15.11 -1.88 4.85
CA TYR A 30 14.01 -2.57 5.52
C TYR A 30 13.54 -3.82 4.78
N ARG A 31 13.79 -3.93 3.48
CA ARG A 31 13.48 -5.13 2.72
C ARG A 31 14.42 -6.29 3.03
N LEU A 32 15.57 -6.02 3.63
CA LEU A 32 16.59 -7.02 3.97
C LEU A 32 16.42 -7.59 5.39
N LEU A 33 15.45 -7.08 6.15
CA LEU A 33 15.11 -7.58 7.49
C LEU A 33 14.07 -8.68 7.39
N ALA A 34 14.25 -9.77 8.13
CA ALA A 34 13.20 -10.78 8.31
C ALA A 34 11.98 -10.19 9.06
N ASN A 35 12.22 -9.31 10.03
CA ASN A 35 11.20 -8.57 10.75
C ASN A 35 11.61 -7.09 10.83
N ARG A 36 10.78 -6.20 10.29
CA ARG A 36 10.96 -4.75 10.36
C ARG A 36 10.20 -4.20 11.58
N PRO A 37 10.79 -3.34 12.42
CA PRO A 37 10.03 -2.66 13.46
C PRO A 37 8.88 -1.85 12.87
N GLU A 38 7.68 -1.92 13.45
CA GLU A 38 6.44 -1.37 12.86
C GLU A 38 6.56 0.10 12.47
N ASN A 39 7.14 0.92 13.35
CA ASN A 39 7.29 2.36 13.18
C ASN A 39 8.61 2.79 12.52
N ALA A 40 9.46 1.85 12.06
CA ALA A 40 10.81 2.16 11.58
C ALA A 40 10.82 3.21 10.46
N LEU A 41 9.89 3.09 9.51
CA LEU A 41 9.78 4.06 8.41
C LEU A 41 9.37 5.45 8.93
N GLY A 42 8.37 5.52 9.80
CA GLY A 42 7.93 6.77 10.42
C GLY A 42 9.07 7.45 11.17
N THR A 43 9.87 6.71 11.95
CA THR A 43 11.04 7.25 12.65
C THR A 43 12.09 7.80 11.69
N THR A 44 12.37 7.10 10.59
CA THR A 44 13.33 7.55 9.58
C THR A 44 12.87 8.83 8.89
N LEU A 45 11.62 8.87 8.47
CA LEU A 45 11.07 10.03 7.76
C LEU A 45 10.88 11.24 8.68
N ALA A 46 10.49 11.03 9.95
CA ALA A 46 10.33 12.11 10.92
C ALA A 46 11.63 12.90 11.15
N ARG A 47 12.80 12.26 11.01
CA ARG A 47 14.10 12.95 11.08
C ARG A 47 14.28 13.93 9.92
N GLN A 48 13.89 13.55 8.72
CA GLN A 48 13.93 14.42 7.55
C GLN A 48 12.86 15.52 7.63
N ASP A 49 11.67 15.16 8.10
CA ASP A 49 10.52 16.06 8.22
C ASP A 49 10.77 17.17 9.28
N ALA A 50 11.74 16.97 10.19
CA ALA A 50 12.19 18.00 11.13
C ALA A 50 13.00 19.13 10.45
N ASP A 51 13.69 18.83 9.35
CA ASP A 51 14.52 19.79 8.61
C ASP A 51 13.73 20.46 7.46
N TYR A 52 12.84 19.70 6.82
CA TYR A 52 12.06 20.16 5.67
C TYR A 52 10.59 19.76 5.82
N PRO A 53 9.64 20.69 5.60
CA PRO A 53 8.22 20.37 5.72
C PRO A 53 7.80 19.32 4.68
N VAL A 54 7.09 18.30 5.13
CA VAL A 54 6.45 17.30 4.27
C VAL A 54 5.18 17.89 3.64
N ASP A 55 4.99 17.64 2.34
CA ASP A 55 3.71 17.88 1.68
C ASP A 55 2.86 16.61 1.75
N ALA A 56 1.68 16.72 2.36
CA ALA A 56 0.73 15.63 2.56
C ALA A 56 -0.65 15.92 1.93
N GLN A 57 -0.75 16.88 1.01
CA GLN A 57 -2.04 17.24 0.38
C GLN A 57 -2.68 16.03 -0.33
N LEU A 58 -1.88 15.25 -1.06
CA LEU A 58 -2.37 14.06 -1.74
C LEU A 58 -2.78 12.96 -0.73
N LYS A 59 -2.05 12.80 0.38
CA LYS A 59 -2.39 11.83 1.44
C LYS A 59 -3.81 12.06 1.97
N ALA A 60 -4.21 13.32 2.19
CA ALA A 60 -5.54 13.66 2.69
C ALA A 60 -6.68 13.17 1.77
N ALA A 61 -6.47 13.17 0.46
CA ALA A 61 -7.44 12.63 -0.50
C ALA A 61 -7.41 11.08 -0.55
N LEU A 62 -6.21 10.49 -0.46
CA LEU A 62 -6.03 9.04 -0.57
C LEU A 62 -6.62 8.27 0.62
N VAL A 63 -6.66 8.87 1.82
CA VAL A 63 -7.11 8.20 3.05
C VAL A 63 -8.64 8.19 3.23
N GLN A 64 -9.40 8.93 2.43
CA GLN A 64 -10.87 9.02 2.56
C GLN A 64 -11.59 7.65 2.58
N PRO A 65 -11.21 6.64 1.76
CA PRO A 65 -11.81 5.31 1.85
C PRO A 65 -11.52 4.61 3.20
N LEU A 66 -10.32 4.79 3.77
CA LEU A 66 -9.97 4.23 5.07
C LEU A 66 -10.79 4.87 6.20
N GLU A 67 -10.97 6.19 6.14
CA GLU A 67 -11.81 6.94 7.09
C GLU A 67 -13.26 6.43 7.06
N ALA A 68 -13.83 6.29 5.85
CA ALA A 68 -15.15 5.72 5.67
C ALA A 68 -15.26 4.28 6.19
N LEU A 69 -14.23 3.45 5.99
CA LEU A 69 -14.19 2.10 6.55
C LEU A 69 -14.17 2.11 8.07
N SER A 70 -13.38 3.01 8.68
CA SER A 70 -13.27 3.17 10.13
C SER A 70 -14.61 3.60 10.75
N GLU A 71 -15.33 4.53 10.11
CA GLU A 71 -16.66 4.96 10.54
C GLU A 71 -17.69 3.83 10.43
N TRP A 72 -17.68 3.10 9.32
CA TRP A 72 -18.55 1.94 9.11
C TRP A 72 -18.28 0.81 10.12
N ALA A 73 -17.04 0.68 10.56
CA ALA A 73 -16.60 -0.32 11.53
C ALA A 73 -16.93 0.06 12.99
N THR A 74 -17.88 0.95 13.26
CA THR A 74 -18.23 1.42 14.63
C THR A 74 -18.41 0.27 15.63
N ASP A 75 -19.12 -0.79 15.25
CA ASP A 75 -19.37 -1.97 16.09
C ASP A 75 -18.27 -3.06 15.99
N ARG A 76 -17.16 -2.75 15.33
CA ARG A 76 -16.01 -3.65 15.09
C ARG A 76 -14.71 -3.01 15.61
N PRO A 77 -14.48 -3.02 16.94
CA PRO A 77 -13.37 -2.27 17.55
C PRO A 77 -11.99 -2.71 17.05
N ALA A 78 -11.79 -4.00 16.79
CA ALA A 78 -10.54 -4.50 16.23
C ALA A 78 -10.24 -3.93 14.83
N LEU A 79 -11.24 -3.86 13.95
CA LEU A 79 -11.08 -3.29 12.62
C LEU A 79 -10.81 -1.77 12.68
N ARG A 80 -11.47 -1.05 13.60
CA ARG A 80 -11.18 0.38 13.81
C ARG A 80 -9.77 0.64 14.27
N ALA A 81 -9.27 -0.16 15.21
CA ALA A 81 -7.88 -0.07 15.68
C ALA A 81 -6.90 -0.29 14.52
N LEU A 82 -7.16 -1.26 13.64
CA LEU A 82 -6.37 -1.49 12.43
C LEU A 82 -6.44 -0.31 11.45
N CYS A 83 -7.63 0.25 11.23
CA CYS A 83 -7.78 1.42 10.35
C CYS A 83 -6.96 2.61 10.88
N GLN A 84 -7.01 2.86 12.19
CA GLN A 84 -6.21 3.91 12.81
C GLN A 84 -4.71 3.63 12.65
N GLN A 85 -4.26 2.44 13.04
CA GLN A 85 -2.85 2.05 12.97
C GLN A 85 -2.31 2.16 11.53
N PHE A 86 -3.03 1.63 10.55
CA PHE A 86 -2.62 1.71 9.15
C PHE A 86 -2.62 3.14 8.62
N GLY A 87 -3.60 3.97 8.98
CA GLY A 87 -3.64 5.39 8.58
C GLY A 87 -2.47 6.21 9.14
N GLU A 88 -2.08 5.94 10.39
CA GLU A 88 -0.91 6.54 11.05
C GLU A 88 0.41 6.11 10.38
N LEU A 89 0.54 4.82 10.06
CA LEU A 89 1.76 4.26 9.45
C LEU A 89 1.88 4.58 7.96
N ALA A 90 0.77 4.75 7.24
CA ALA A 90 0.78 4.97 5.80
C ALA A 90 1.51 6.27 5.43
N GLN A 91 2.38 6.19 4.43
CA GLN A 91 3.15 7.34 3.91
C GLN A 91 2.80 7.66 2.45
N ALA A 92 1.83 6.95 1.86
CA ALA A 92 1.37 7.23 0.50
C ALA A 92 0.78 8.64 0.39
N GLY A 93 1.02 9.31 -0.73
CA GLY A 93 0.62 10.69 -0.97
C GLY A 93 1.47 11.73 -0.25
N THR A 94 2.61 11.35 0.34
CA THR A 94 3.57 12.30 0.91
C THR A 94 4.69 12.62 -0.07
N GLN A 95 5.09 13.89 -0.13
CA GLN A 95 6.22 14.38 -0.93
C GLN A 95 7.23 15.08 -0.03
N ARG A 96 8.52 14.79 -0.25
CA ARG A 96 9.64 15.38 0.48
C ARG A 96 10.64 15.99 -0.47
N LEU A 97 11.20 17.12 -0.08
CA LEU A 97 12.39 17.68 -0.73
C LEU A 97 13.61 16.84 -0.33
N LEU A 98 14.42 16.46 -1.30
CA LEU A 98 15.71 15.83 -1.07
C LEU A 98 16.83 16.89 -1.15
N PRO A 99 17.78 16.90 -0.20
CA PRO A 99 18.96 17.76 -0.29
C PRO A 99 19.70 17.51 -1.61
N GLY A 100 20.05 18.58 -2.33
CA GLY A 100 20.69 18.50 -3.63
C GLY A 100 21.51 19.74 -3.98
N PRO A 101 22.22 19.74 -5.11
CA PRO A 101 23.06 20.86 -5.53
C PRO A 101 22.20 22.11 -5.86
N THR A 102 22.81 23.29 -5.76
CA THR A 102 22.18 24.54 -6.19
C THR A 102 21.80 24.47 -7.67
N GLY A 103 20.61 24.98 -8.01
CA GLY A 103 20.08 24.95 -9.38
C GLY A 103 19.29 23.69 -9.71
N GLU A 104 19.19 22.73 -8.78
CA GLU A 104 18.39 21.52 -8.93
C GLU A 104 17.36 21.39 -7.80
N ARG A 105 16.15 20.95 -8.13
CA ARG A 105 15.12 20.59 -7.14
C ARG A 105 14.86 19.09 -7.25
N ASN A 106 15.22 18.36 -6.21
CA ASN A 106 14.97 16.92 -6.09
C ASN A 106 13.80 16.69 -5.15
N THR A 107 12.79 15.96 -5.61
CA THR A 107 11.64 15.58 -4.79
C THR A 107 11.49 14.07 -4.78
N TRP A 108 11.03 13.56 -3.64
CA TRP A 108 10.71 12.16 -3.46
C TRP A 108 9.26 12.05 -3.00
N THR A 109 8.42 11.46 -3.86
CA THR A 109 7.00 11.25 -3.60
C THR A 109 6.74 9.76 -3.45
N LEU A 110 6.01 9.39 -2.41
CA LEU A 110 5.47 8.05 -2.26
C LEU A 110 4.07 8.02 -2.88
N LEU A 111 3.93 7.29 -3.98
CA LEU A 111 2.65 7.07 -4.63
C LEU A 111 2.13 5.67 -4.33
N PRO A 112 0.80 5.48 -4.28
CA PRO A 112 0.21 4.16 -4.21
C PRO A 112 0.66 3.30 -5.38
N ARG A 113 0.82 2.00 -5.16
CA ARG A 113 0.72 1.04 -6.27
C ARG A 113 -0.72 1.08 -6.81
N GLU A 114 -0.92 0.81 -8.08
CA GLU A 114 -2.23 0.94 -8.71
C GLU A 114 -3.20 -0.08 -8.13
N ARG A 115 -2.84 -1.36 -8.16
CA ARG A 115 -3.76 -2.45 -7.79
C ARG A 115 -3.09 -3.56 -6.99
N VAL A 116 -3.76 -3.98 -5.92
CA VAL A 116 -3.32 -5.05 -5.03
C VAL A 116 -4.30 -6.22 -5.12
N LEU A 117 -3.78 -7.41 -5.44
CA LEU A 117 -4.54 -8.65 -5.36
C LEU A 117 -4.69 -9.07 -3.90
N CYS A 118 -5.93 -9.20 -3.45
CA CYS A 118 -6.27 -9.54 -2.07
C CYS A 118 -6.90 -10.94 -2.06
N ILE A 119 -6.25 -11.88 -1.37
CA ILE A 119 -6.71 -13.26 -1.21
C ILE A 119 -6.88 -13.55 0.29
N ALA A 120 -8.10 -13.83 0.70
CA ALA A 120 -8.46 -14.22 2.06
C ALA A 120 -9.67 -15.17 2.03
N ASP A 121 -9.73 -16.10 2.98
CA ASP A 121 -10.78 -17.12 3.06
C ASP A 121 -11.97 -16.69 3.96
N ASP A 122 -11.84 -15.60 4.73
CA ASP A 122 -12.89 -15.11 5.63
C ASP A 122 -13.07 -13.58 5.63
N GLU A 123 -14.21 -13.13 6.19
CA GLU A 123 -14.58 -11.71 6.24
C GLU A 123 -13.61 -10.88 7.07
N GLN A 124 -13.10 -11.40 8.17
CA GLN A 124 -12.23 -10.64 9.06
C GLN A 124 -10.92 -10.32 8.34
N ASP A 125 -10.28 -11.34 7.75
CA ASP A 125 -9.03 -11.19 7.02
C ASP A 125 -9.19 -10.36 5.74
N ALA A 126 -10.31 -10.53 5.03
CA ALA A 126 -10.66 -9.67 3.90
C ALA A 126 -10.74 -8.19 4.34
N LEU A 127 -11.40 -7.89 5.48
CA LEU A 127 -11.50 -6.53 5.99
C LEU A 127 -10.16 -5.96 6.46
N VAL A 128 -9.26 -6.78 7.03
CA VAL A 128 -7.87 -6.35 7.32
C VAL A 128 -7.16 -5.93 6.03
N GLN A 129 -7.30 -6.72 4.96
CA GLN A 129 -6.73 -6.41 3.65
C GLN A 129 -7.33 -5.13 3.06
N VAL A 130 -8.66 -4.93 3.14
CA VAL A 130 -9.30 -3.67 2.73
C VAL A 130 -8.70 -2.48 3.48
N ALA A 131 -8.55 -2.58 4.81
CA ALA A 131 -7.96 -1.51 5.61
C ALA A 131 -6.51 -1.22 5.18
N ALA A 132 -5.69 -2.24 4.96
CA ALA A 132 -4.31 -2.07 4.52
C ALA A 132 -4.23 -1.37 3.16
N VAL A 133 -4.99 -1.84 2.16
CA VAL A 133 -4.94 -1.31 0.78
C VAL A 133 -5.53 0.10 0.70
N THR A 134 -6.64 0.36 1.39
CA THR A 134 -7.25 1.70 1.44
C THR A 134 -6.39 2.70 2.19
N SER A 135 -5.59 2.28 3.17
CA SER A 135 -4.68 3.19 3.89
C SER A 135 -3.59 3.80 3.01
N VAL A 136 -3.20 3.08 1.96
CA VAL A 136 -2.21 3.55 0.98
C VAL A 136 -2.85 4.12 -0.28
N GLY A 137 -4.18 4.08 -0.41
CA GLY A 137 -4.91 4.64 -1.55
C GLY A 137 -4.89 3.81 -2.84
N SER A 138 -4.54 2.53 -2.75
CA SER A 138 -4.51 1.59 -3.89
C SER A 138 -5.91 1.02 -4.21
N LEU A 139 -6.06 0.41 -5.39
CA LEU A 139 -7.23 -0.38 -5.75
C LEU A 139 -7.11 -1.82 -5.24
N ILE A 140 -8.24 -2.42 -4.90
CA ILE A 140 -8.35 -3.82 -4.47
C ILE A 140 -8.81 -4.65 -5.66
N LEU A 141 -8.12 -5.75 -5.94
CA LEU A 141 -8.58 -6.79 -6.85
C LEU A 141 -9.04 -8.00 -6.05
N TRP A 142 -10.32 -8.35 -6.19
CA TRP A 142 -10.92 -9.51 -5.55
C TRP A 142 -11.36 -10.58 -6.55
N PRO A 143 -11.41 -11.85 -6.12
CA PRO A 143 -12.15 -12.90 -6.82
C PRO A 143 -13.62 -12.52 -7.00
N ASP A 144 -14.16 -12.78 -8.19
CA ASP A 144 -15.57 -12.61 -8.52
C ASP A 144 -16.40 -13.81 -8.04
N ASP A 145 -16.49 -13.99 -6.72
CA ASP A 145 -17.30 -15.02 -6.07
C ASP A 145 -18.43 -14.43 -5.21
N THR A 146 -19.31 -15.31 -4.72
CA THR A 146 -20.46 -14.91 -3.91
C THR A 146 -20.05 -14.18 -2.63
N PHE A 147 -18.98 -14.65 -1.97
CA PHE A 147 -18.52 -14.09 -0.71
C PHE A 147 -18.07 -12.63 -0.87
N HIS A 148 -17.19 -12.34 -1.82
CA HIS A 148 -16.70 -10.99 -2.08
C HIS A 148 -17.80 -10.07 -2.63
N ARG A 149 -18.71 -10.60 -3.45
CA ARG A 149 -19.87 -9.85 -3.97
C ARG A 149 -20.87 -9.47 -2.88
N ASP A 150 -21.03 -10.27 -1.86
CA ASP A 150 -21.91 -9.96 -0.74
C ASP A 150 -21.23 -9.05 0.30
N LEU A 151 -19.91 -9.17 0.46
CA LEU A 151 -19.13 -8.24 1.28
C LEU A 151 -19.14 -6.82 0.70
N VAL A 152 -18.87 -6.64 -0.60
CA VAL A 152 -18.79 -5.28 -1.19
C VAL A 152 -20.08 -4.48 -1.07
N LYS A 153 -21.24 -5.14 -1.11
CA LYS A 153 -22.56 -4.50 -0.96
C LYS A 153 -22.77 -3.88 0.42
N ARG A 154 -22.09 -4.40 1.44
CA ARG A 154 -22.17 -3.91 2.82
C ARG A 154 -21.19 -2.78 3.11
N LEU A 155 -20.16 -2.60 2.27
CA LEU A 155 -19.11 -1.61 2.47
C LEU A 155 -19.57 -0.19 2.06
N PRO A 156 -19.01 0.87 2.66
CA PRO A 156 -19.27 2.25 2.25
C PRO A 156 -18.95 2.50 0.78
N ALA A 157 -19.66 3.41 0.14
CA ALA A 157 -19.47 3.76 -1.27
C ALA A 157 -18.02 4.17 -1.60
N ALA A 158 -17.36 4.89 -0.69
CA ALA A 158 -15.96 5.30 -0.85
C ALA A 158 -14.98 4.12 -0.89
N VAL A 159 -15.31 3.01 -0.21
CA VAL A 159 -14.52 1.77 -0.17
C VAL A 159 -14.87 0.89 -1.36
N SER A 160 -16.16 0.66 -1.61
CA SER A 160 -16.63 -0.17 -2.73
C SER A 160 -16.23 0.41 -4.08
N GLY A 161 -16.12 1.73 -4.23
CA GLY A 161 -15.55 2.38 -5.41
C GLY A 161 -14.06 2.09 -5.67
N ARG A 162 -13.36 1.47 -4.72
CA ARG A 162 -11.94 1.05 -4.85
C ARG A 162 -11.78 -0.43 -5.16
N ILE A 163 -12.86 -1.19 -5.24
CA ILE A 163 -12.84 -2.65 -5.42
C ILE A 163 -13.16 -3.01 -6.86
N GLN A 164 -12.31 -3.83 -7.45
CA GLN A 164 -12.49 -4.45 -8.76
C GLN A 164 -12.54 -5.96 -8.61
N PHE A 165 -13.20 -6.61 -9.57
CA PHE A 165 -13.41 -8.05 -9.56
C PHE A 165 -12.80 -8.70 -10.79
N ALA A 166 -12.26 -9.90 -10.62
CA ALA A 166 -11.84 -10.76 -11.71
C ALA A 166 -12.24 -12.21 -11.44
N LYS A 167 -12.51 -12.95 -12.51
CA LYS A 167 -12.86 -14.36 -12.40
C LYS A 167 -11.65 -15.17 -11.93
N ALA A 168 -11.90 -16.21 -11.14
CA ALA A 168 -10.84 -17.05 -10.58
C ALA A 168 -9.93 -17.67 -11.65
N ASP A 169 -10.45 -17.94 -12.86
CA ASP A 169 -9.70 -18.53 -13.97
C ASP A 169 -8.67 -17.57 -14.61
N ASN A 170 -8.82 -16.25 -14.42
CA ASN A 170 -7.92 -15.27 -15.00
C ASN A 170 -7.35 -14.25 -14.00
N ILE A 171 -7.71 -14.35 -12.71
CA ILE A 171 -7.32 -13.38 -11.69
C ILE A 171 -5.81 -13.22 -11.56
N ALA A 172 -5.05 -14.31 -11.66
CA ALA A 172 -3.58 -14.29 -11.62
C ALA A 172 -2.95 -13.60 -12.84
N THR A 173 -3.68 -13.49 -13.96
CA THR A 173 -3.22 -12.83 -15.19
C THR A 173 -3.68 -11.39 -15.31
N GLN A 174 -4.52 -10.92 -14.39
CA GLN A 174 -4.92 -9.52 -14.35
C GLN A 174 -3.74 -8.63 -13.94
N PRO A 175 -3.61 -7.39 -14.46
CA PRO A 175 -2.50 -6.53 -14.08
C PRO A 175 -2.58 -6.09 -12.60
N PHE A 176 -1.69 -6.54 -11.73
CA PHE A 176 -1.57 -6.03 -10.36
C PHE A 176 -0.10 -5.79 -10.02
N ASP A 177 0.14 -4.96 -9.01
CA ASP A 177 1.50 -4.57 -8.59
C ASP A 177 1.99 -5.31 -7.35
N ALA A 178 1.04 -5.85 -6.57
CA ALA A 178 1.31 -6.54 -5.32
C ALA A 178 0.21 -7.54 -5.00
N VAL A 179 0.55 -8.51 -4.15
CA VAL A 179 -0.38 -9.51 -3.60
C VAL A 179 -0.29 -9.43 -2.08
N ILE A 180 -1.45 -9.46 -1.40
CA ILE A 180 -1.55 -9.72 0.03
C ILE A 180 -2.43 -10.95 0.25
N PHE A 181 -1.96 -11.84 1.11
CA PHE A 181 -2.50 -13.19 1.26
C PHE A 181 -2.70 -13.51 2.74
N HIS A 182 -3.88 -14.01 3.08
CA HIS A 182 -4.18 -14.67 4.35
C HIS A 182 -4.68 -16.08 4.05
N GLY A 183 -4.03 -17.08 4.62
CA GLY A 183 -4.29 -18.50 4.39
C GLY A 183 -3.10 -19.34 4.83
N ASP A 184 -3.07 -20.61 4.42
CA ASP A 184 -2.01 -21.54 4.79
C ASP A 184 -0.80 -21.52 3.84
N SER A 185 0.26 -22.25 4.22
CA SER A 185 1.52 -22.29 3.46
C SER A 185 1.40 -23.02 2.12
N ASP A 186 0.49 -23.98 2.00
CA ASP A 186 0.32 -24.75 0.76
C ASP A 186 -0.44 -23.92 -0.28
N GLN A 187 -1.48 -23.22 0.15
CA GLN A 187 -2.18 -22.21 -0.64
C GLN A 187 -1.23 -21.08 -1.07
N LEU A 188 -0.39 -20.57 -0.16
CA LEU A 188 0.59 -19.54 -0.50
C LEU A 188 1.59 -20.02 -1.55
N ARG A 189 2.08 -21.26 -1.42
CA ARG A 189 3.01 -21.84 -2.42
C ARG A 189 2.34 -21.92 -3.80
N ALA A 190 1.11 -22.43 -3.86
CA ALA A 190 0.36 -22.53 -5.10
C ALA A 190 0.12 -21.15 -5.74
N LEU A 191 -0.16 -20.13 -4.93
CA LEU A 191 -0.30 -18.75 -5.40
C LEU A 191 1.01 -18.19 -5.95
N CYS A 192 2.14 -18.40 -5.27
CA CYS A 192 3.45 -17.98 -5.75
C CYS A 192 3.89 -18.66 -7.04
N GLU A 193 3.41 -19.88 -7.32
CA GLU A 193 3.67 -20.58 -8.59
C GLU A 193 2.79 -20.05 -9.73
N ALA A 194 1.64 -19.45 -9.42
CA ALA A 194 0.67 -18.96 -10.40
C ALA A 194 0.87 -17.50 -10.83
N VAL A 195 1.62 -16.72 -10.04
CA VAL A 195 1.83 -15.26 -10.20
C VAL A 195 3.21 -14.94 -10.77
#